data_AF-A0A2X4RF58-F1
#
_entry.id   AF-A0A2X4RF58-F1
#
_cell.length_a   1.000
_cell.length_b   1.000
_cell.length_c   1.000
_cell.angle_alpha   90.00
_cell.angle_beta   90.00
_cell.angle_gamma   90.00
#
_symmetry.space_group_name_H-M   'P 1'
#
loop_
_entity.id
_entity.type
_entity.pdbx_description
1 polymer ?
#
loop_
_entity_poly.entity_id
_entity_poly.type
_entity_poly.pdbx_seq_one_letter_code
_entity_poly.pdbx_strand_id
1 'polypeptide(L)'
;MRSLILIALAGAAAQLVDGGIGMGFGVTSTTILLLAGLGPATASAVVHTSELGTTLVSGISHWRFGNVHWPTVLKLGVPGAISAFVGATVLSNLSLESAVPVTSTILLILGINLVWRFSRLRPKKTSTSRPHSTPFLTGLGIVGGFVDASGGGGWGPISTSTLMAVGREQPRRIVGTVNTAEFLVTFGATAGFIVGLWQEIVANAAAVVALLIGGMITAPIAAWLISRINPTLLGGFVGTTIVTLNVPKALGWALPHGVIVGLQIAALVLGVTLTVWANRRRKRHEREENYEGHHSSPTRGGSRVVSSTEPNGSAASSADTAETARVGASAAGSD
;
A
#
# COMPACT_ATOMS: atom_id res chain seq x y z
N MET A 1 0.64 19.18 25.51
CA MET A 1 1.81 18.29 25.31
C MET A 1 1.44 16.81 25.24
N ARG A 2 0.77 16.21 26.24
CA ARG A 2 0.40 14.78 26.22
C ARG A 2 -0.40 14.34 24.98
N SER A 3 -1.39 15.14 24.56
CA SER A 3 -2.20 14.84 23.37
C SER A 3 -1.39 14.83 22.06
N LEU A 4 -0.39 15.70 21.92
CA LEU A 4 0.46 15.74 20.72
C LEU A 4 1.38 14.53 20.61
N ILE A 5 1.88 14.02 21.75
CA ILE A 5 2.66 12.78 21.77
C ILE A 5 1.79 11.60 21.30
N LEU A 6 0.54 11.52 21.77
CA LEU A 6 -0.39 10.47 21.34
C LEU A 6 -0.72 10.58 19.85
N ILE A 7 -0.90 11.80 19.33
CA ILE A 7 -1.12 12.04 17.90
C ILE A 7 0.13 11.64 17.08
N ALA A 8 1.34 11.97 17.55
CA ALA A 8 2.56 11.55 16.87
C ALA A 8 2.74 10.02 16.88
N LEU A 9 2.45 9.36 17.99
CA LEU A 9 2.44 7.90 18.07
C LEU A 9 1.37 7.28 17.16
N ALA A 10 0.21 7.91 17.05
CA ALA A 10 -0.82 7.51 16.10
C ALA A 10 -0.31 7.62 14.66
N GLY A 11 0.30 8.74 14.27
CA GLY A 11 0.92 8.92 12.95
C GLY A 11 2.02 7.89 12.67
N ALA A 12 2.85 7.58 13.67
CA ALA A 12 3.87 6.55 13.57
C ALA A 12 3.28 5.14 13.36
N ALA A 13 2.27 4.77 14.14
CA ALA A 13 1.58 3.50 13.99
C ALA A 13 0.86 3.40 12.64
N ALA A 14 0.16 4.46 12.24
CA ALA A 14 -0.57 4.54 10.99
C ALA A 14 0.37 4.40 9.79
N GLN A 15 1.55 5.04 9.82
CA GLN A 15 2.54 4.91 8.76
C GLN A 15 3.24 3.54 8.73
N LEU A 16 3.44 2.88 9.86
CA LEU A 16 3.95 1.50 9.88
C LEU A 16 3.00 0.53 9.18
N VAL A 17 1.68 0.70 9.39
CA VAL A 17 0.66 -0.06 8.66
C VAL A 17 0.70 0.31 7.18
N ASP A 18 0.77 1.61 6.89
CA ASP A 18 0.69 2.13 5.53
C ASP A 18 1.88 1.78 4.66
N GLY A 19 3.11 2.11 5.06
CA GLY A 19 4.31 1.69 4.31
C GLY A 19 4.52 0.17 4.31
N GLY A 20 3.97 -0.54 5.30
CA GLY A 20 4.12 -1.99 5.44
C GLY A 20 3.11 -2.81 4.62
N ILE A 21 1.86 -2.35 4.49
CA ILE A 21 0.77 -3.10 3.83
C ILE A 21 0.13 -2.31 2.67
N GLY A 22 0.50 -1.04 2.49
CA GLY A 22 0.01 -0.14 1.45
C GLY A 22 -1.36 0.44 1.74
N MET A 23 -1.68 0.62 3.01
CA MET A 23 -2.98 1.11 3.46
C MET A 23 -2.94 1.53 4.93
N GLY A 24 -3.83 2.43 5.32
CA GLY A 24 -4.22 2.57 6.72
C GLY A 24 -3.89 3.91 7.35
N PHE A 25 -3.02 4.74 6.75
CA PHE A 25 -2.66 6.02 7.35
C PHE A 25 -3.90 6.90 7.53
N GLY A 26 -4.57 7.23 6.43
CA GLY A 26 -5.77 8.06 6.48
C GLY A 26 -6.88 7.46 7.35
N VAL A 27 -7.33 6.23 7.07
CA VAL A 27 -8.47 5.63 7.80
C VAL A 27 -8.23 5.55 9.31
N THR A 28 -6.99 5.28 9.73
CA THR A 28 -6.62 5.22 11.16
C THR A 28 -6.55 6.62 11.76
N SER A 29 -5.80 7.53 11.12
CA SER A 29 -5.59 8.89 11.62
C SER A 29 -6.89 9.69 11.65
N THR A 30 -7.71 9.61 10.60
CA THR A 30 -9.03 10.25 10.54
C THR A 30 -9.95 9.72 11.63
N THR A 31 -10.00 8.39 11.84
CA THR A 31 -10.81 7.82 12.93
C THR A 31 -10.39 8.38 14.29
N ILE A 32 -9.07 8.48 14.55
CA ILE A 32 -8.54 9.03 15.81
C ILE A 32 -8.87 10.52 15.96
N LEU A 33 -8.69 11.33 14.92
CA LEU A 33 -9.00 12.75 14.96
C LEU A 33 -10.50 13.02 15.12
N LEU A 34 -11.35 12.22 14.47
CA LEU A 34 -12.79 12.25 14.68
C LEU A 34 -13.12 11.95 16.14
N LEU A 35 -12.46 10.97 16.78
CA LEU A 35 -12.65 10.69 18.21
C LEU A 35 -12.14 11.81 19.12
N ALA A 36 -11.10 12.53 18.68
CA ALA A 36 -10.61 13.74 19.35
C ALA A 36 -11.55 14.96 19.18
N GLY A 37 -12.67 14.80 18.48
CA GLY A 37 -13.71 15.81 18.34
C GLY A 37 -13.58 16.69 17.09
N LEU A 38 -12.63 16.40 16.20
CA LEU A 38 -12.54 17.13 14.93
C LEU A 38 -13.71 16.76 14.01
N GLY A 39 -14.20 17.75 13.26
CA GLY A 39 -15.15 17.52 12.17
C GLY A 39 -14.51 16.73 11.03
N PRO A 40 -15.29 16.00 10.21
CA PRO A 40 -14.75 15.15 9.13
C PRO A 40 -13.90 15.88 8.11
N ALA A 41 -14.33 17.08 7.70
CA ALA A 41 -13.60 17.91 6.76
C ALA A 41 -12.24 18.36 7.33
N THR A 42 -12.23 18.89 8.57
CA THR A 42 -11.01 19.27 9.30
C THR A 42 -10.10 18.06 9.54
N ALA A 43 -10.64 16.91 9.97
CA ALA A 43 -9.88 15.69 10.21
C ALA A 43 -9.20 15.21 8.93
N SER A 44 -9.94 15.14 7.82
CA SER A 44 -9.41 14.77 6.51
C SER A 44 -8.34 15.76 6.03
N ALA A 45 -8.57 17.07 6.20
CA ALA A 45 -7.59 18.10 5.83
C ALA A 45 -6.27 17.97 6.63
N VAL A 46 -6.36 17.77 7.95
CA VAL A 46 -5.18 17.56 8.81
C VAL A 46 -4.42 16.31 8.40
N VAL A 47 -5.13 15.22 8.13
CA VAL A 47 -4.55 13.95 7.71
C VAL A 47 -3.84 14.09 6.37
N HIS A 48 -4.50 14.57 5.31
CA HIS A 48 -3.89 14.66 3.98
C HIS A 48 -2.71 15.66 3.95
N THR A 49 -2.81 16.76 4.70
CA THR A 49 -1.69 17.71 4.83
C THR A 49 -0.48 17.05 5.51
N SER A 50 -0.72 16.19 6.51
CA SER A 50 0.35 15.40 7.13
C SER A 50 0.89 14.34 6.16
N GLU A 51 -0.01 13.69 5.42
CA GLU A 51 0.32 12.64 4.47
C GLU A 51 1.19 13.13 3.32
N LEU A 52 1.08 14.41 2.94
CA LEU A 52 1.93 14.96 1.89
C LEU A 52 3.42 14.74 2.17
N GLY A 53 3.85 14.92 3.42
CA GLY A 53 5.23 14.68 3.82
C GLY A 53 5.53 13.21 4.15
N THR A 54 4.60 12.48 4.78
CA THR A 54 4.83 11.07 5.12
C THR A 54 4.88 10.18 3.87
N THR A 55 4.00 10.41 2.90
CA THR A 55 3.97 9.71 1.61
C THR A 55 5.16 10.08 0.73
N LEU A 56 5.67 11.32 0.80
CA LEU A 56 6.92 11.68 0.13
C LEU A 56 8.09 10.84 0.66
N VAL A 57 8.27 10.77 1.99
CA VAL A 57 9.33 9.96 2.61
C VAL A 57 9.12 8.47 2.33
N SER A 58 7.87 7.99 2.37
CA SER A 58 7.51 6.61 2.07
C SER A 58 7.82 6.24 0.62
N GLY A 59 7.42 7.09 -0.33
CA GLY A 59 7.70 6.92 -1.76
C GLY A 59 9.19 6.89 -2.06
N ILE A 60 9.98 7.80 -1.49
CA ILE A 60 11.44 7.78 -1.59
C ILE A 60 12.01 6.47 -1.03
N SER A 61 11.52 6.03 0.13
CA SER A 61 11.98 4.80 0.78
C SER A 61 11.69 3.58 -0.08
N HIS A 62 10.46 3.42 -0.57
CA HIS A 62 10.08 2.32 -1.46
C HIS A 62 10.84 2.36 -2.79
N TRP A 63 11.09 3.55 -3.35
CA TRP A 63 11.90 3.70 -4.55
C TRP A 63 13.34 3.21 -4.33
N ARG A 64 13.99 3.59 -3.23
CA ARG A 64 15.33 3.10 -2.87
C ARG A 64 15.38 1.59 -2.66
N PHE A 65 14.31 0.99 -2.15
CA PHE A 65 14.18 -0.47 -2.01
C PHE A 65 13.79 -1.20 -3.30
N GLY A 66 13.66 -0.49 -4.43
CA GLY A 66 13.31 -1.10 -5.73
C GLY A 66 11.86 -1.59 -5.82
N ASN A 67 10.98 -1.09 -4.96
CA ASN A 67 9.58 -1.52 -4.86
C ASN A 67 8.64 -0.73 -5.81
N VAL A 68 9.15 0.17 -6.64
CA VAL A 68 8.31 1.11 -7.40
C VAL A 68 8.24 0.75 -8.88
N HIS A 69 7.03 0.80 -9.43
CA HIS A 69 6.76 0.72 -10.86
C HIS A 69 6.19 2.05 -11.37
N TRP A 70 7.07 2.95 -11.84
CA TRP A 70 6.74 4.32 -12.25
C TRP A 70 5.60 4.46 -13.26
N PRO A 71 5.46 3.61 -14.30
CA PRO A 71 4.32 3.72 -15.21
C PRO A 71 2.97 3.54 -14.50
N THR A 72 2.91 2.68 -13.48
CA THR A 72 1.69 2.51 -12.68
C THR A 72 1.49 3.71 -11.75
N VAL A 73 2.58 4.24 -11.15
CA VAL A 73 2.51 5.46 -10.31
C VAL A 73 1.80 6.59 -11.03
N LEU A 74 2.20 6.89 -12.26
CA LEU A 74 1.61 7.99 -13.02
C LEU A 74 0.19 7.69 -13.49
N LYS A 75 -0.06 6.51 -14.06
CA LYS A 75 -1.38 6.13 -14.60
C LYS A 75 -2.46 5.97 -13.54
N LEU A 76 -2.07 5.70 -12.30
CA LEU A 76 -2.94 5.57 -11.14
C LEU A 76 -3.02 6.89 -10.35
N GLY A 77 -1.86 7.47 -10.03
CA GLY A 77 -1.74 8.61 -9.11
C GLY A 77 -2.17 9.95 -9.71
N VAL A 78 -1.92 10.22 -11.00
CA VAL A 78 -2.37 11.47 -11.64
C VAL A 78 -3.90 11.60 -11.68
N PRO A 79 -4.65 10.62 -12.22
CA PRO A 79 -6.11 10.69 -12.15
C PRO A 79 -6.62 10.66 -10.70
N GLY A 80 -5.92 9.95 -9.81
CA GLY A 80 -6.16 9.97 -8.37
C GLY A 80 -6.06 11.37 -7.78
N ALA A 81 -4.98 12.11 -8.05
CA ALA A 81 -4.76 13.49 -7.59
C ALA A 81 -5.90 14.43 -8.01
N ILE A 82 -6.31 14.37 -9.28
CA ILE A 82 -7.40 15.19 -9.80
C ILE A 82 -8.70 14.86 -9.06
N SER A 83 -9.03 13.57 -8.94
CA SER A 83 -10.24 13.14 -8.23
C SER A 83 -10.22 13.45 -6.73
N ALA A 84 -9.04 13.42 -6.10
CA ALA A 84 -8.86 13.74 -4.69
C ALA A 84 -9.02 15.22 -4.43
N PHE A 85 -8.53 16.09 -5.33
CA PHE A 85 -8.83 17.52 -5.29
C PHE A 85 -10.35 17.77 -5.32
N VAL A 86 -11.08 17.09 -6.22
CA VAL A 86 -12.54 17.18 -6.31
C VAL A 86 -13.19 16.66 -5.02
N GLY A 87 -12.75 15.51 -4.51
CA GLY A 87 -13.26 14.92 -3.25
C GLY A 87 -13.05 15.83 -2.04
N ALA A 88 -11.87 16.46 -1.94
CA ALA A 88 -11.54 17.44 -0.91
C ALA A 88 -12.43 18.68 -1.03
N THR A 89 -12.65 19.18 -2.25
CA THR A 89 -13.54 20.32 -2.51
C THR A 89 -14.98 19.98 -2.11
N VAL A 90 -15.49 18.80 -2.47
CA VAL A 90 -16.83 18.34 -2.07
C VAL A 90 -16.93 18.29 -0.56
N LEU A 91 -16.00 17.61 0.12
CA LEU A 91 -16.04 17.46 1.58
C LEU A 91 -15.94 18.82 2.31
N SER A 92 -15.14 19.75 1.79
CA SER A 92 -14.99 21.10 2.36
C SER A 92 -16.26 21.94 2.28
N ASN A 93 -17.17 21.62 1.34
CA ASN A 93 -18.43 22.34 1.16
C ASN A 93 -19.64 21.61 1.80
N LEU A 94 -19.44 20.44 2.40
CA LEU A 94 -20.51 19.73 3.11
C LEU A 94 -20.73 20.35 4.49
N SER A 95 -22.01 20.45 4.90
CA SER A 95 -22.34 20.82 6.28
C SER A 95 -21.83 19.77 7.25
N LEU A 96 -21.44 20.20 8.46
CA LEU A 96 -20.92 19.29 9.49
C LEU A 96 -21.91 18.16 9.80
N GLU A 97 -23.21 18.48 9.86
CA GLU A 97 -24.30 17.52 10.08
C GLU A 97 -24.35 16.42 9.03
N SER A 98 -24.14 16.77 7.74
CA SER A 98 -24.14 15.79 6.64
C SER A 98 -22.81 15.03 6.54
N ALA A 99 -21.69 15.71 6.82
CA ALA A 99 -20.35 15.14 6.66
C ALA A 99 -20.09 14.00 7.65
N VAL A 100 -20.57 14.10 8.89
CA VAL A 100 -20.31 13.09 9.93
C VAL A 100 -20.81 11.70 9.55
N PRO A 101 -22.10 11.49 9.22
CA PRO A 101 -22.60 10.17 8.85
C PRO A 101 -22.02 9.69 7.53
N VAL A 102 -21.78 10.58 6.55
CA VAL A 102 -21.20 10.22 5.24
C VAL A 102 -19.78 9.69 5.41
N THR A 103 -18.88 10.47 6.01
CA THR A 103 -17.48 10.06 6.19
C THR A 103 -17.38 8.83 7.10
N SER A 104 -18.16 8.78 8.19
CA SER A 104 -18.15 7.61 9.09
C SER A 104 -18.66 6.35 8.40
N THR A 105 -19.64 6.47 7.50
CA THR A 105 -20.12 5.33 6.69
C THR A 105 -19.06 4.87 5.69
N ILE A 106 -18.35 5.81 5.04
CA ILE A 106 -17.22 5.47 4.17
C ILE A 106 -16.15 4.71 4.98
N LEU A 107 -15.72 5.25 6.13
CA LEU A 107 -14.75 4.58 7.02
C LEU A 107 -15.24 3.21 7.48
N LEU A 108 -16.52 3.08 7.83
CA LEU A 108 -17.13 1.80 8.21
C LEU A 108 -17.05 0.77 7.07
N ILE A 109 -17.41 1.15 5.84
CA ILE A 109 -17.32 0.30 4.66
C ILE A 109 -15.87 -0.11 4.38
N LEU A 110 -14.93 0.82 4.47
CA LEU A 110 -13.50 0.54 4.31
C LEU A 110 -12.99 -0.40 5.40
N GLY A 111 -13.42 -0.22 6.65
CA GLY A 111 -13.11 -1.12 7.77
C GLY A 111 -13.63 -2.55 7.55
N ILE A 112 -14.88 -2.68 7.09
CA ILE A 112 -15.48 -3.97 6.73
C ILE A 112 -14.70 -4.61 5.59
N ASN A 113 -14.36 -3.84 4.55
CA ASN A 113 -13.55 -4.31 3.42
C ASN A 113 -12.20 -4.86 3.90
N LEU A 114 -11.53 -4.17 4.81
CA LEU A 114 -10.26 -4.62 5.41
C LEU A 114 -10.43 -5.97 6.13
N VAL A 115 -11.39 -6.08 7.07
CA VAL A 115 -11.64 -7.35 7.79
C VAL A 115 -11.92 -8.49 6.82
N TRP A 116 -12.81 -8.25 5.87
CA TRP A 116 -13.19 -9.24 4.86
C TRP A 116 -12.00 -9.66 3.99
N ARG A 117 -11.23 -8.71 3.47
CA ARG A 117 -10.08 -8.96 2.61
C ARG A 117 -9.01 -9.75 3.33
N PHE A 118 -8.63 -9.35 4.55
CA PHE A 118 -7.58 -10.01 5.32
C PHE A 118 -8.03 -11.33 5.94
N SER A 119 -9.33 -11.58 6.02
CA SER A 119 -9.87 -12.89 6.40
C SER A 119 -9.74 -13.96 5.30
N ARG A 120 -9.53 -13.55 4.03
CA ARG A 120 -9.45 -14.45 2.88
C ARG A 120 -8.02 -14.89 2.59
N LEU A 121 -7.87 -16.11 2.11
CA LEU A 121 -6.60 -16.61 1.58
C LEU A 121 -6.29 -15.93 0.24
N ARG A 122 -5.02 -15.67 0.00
CA ARG A 122 -4.57 -15.10 -1.28
C ARG A 122 -4.71 -16.16 -2.38
N PRO A 123 -5.25 -15.80 -3.55
CA PRO A 123 -5.24 -16.69 -4.71
C PRO A 123 -3.81 -17.14 -5.05
N LYS A 124 -3.67 -18.38 -5.52
CA LYS A 124 -2.37 -18.94 -5.93
C LYS A 124 -1.79 -18.07 -7.06
N LYS A 125 -0.49 -17.81 -6.97
CA LYS A 125 0.27 -16.88 -7.81
C LYS A 125 0.10 -17.19 -9.30
N THR A 126 -0.74 -16.45 -10.02
CA THR A 126 -0.76 -16.50 -11.49
C THR A 126 0.29 -15.51 -11.99
N SER A 127 1.49 -16.00 -12.29
CA SER A 127 2.57 -15.20 -12.88
C SER A 127 2.24 -14.84 -14.34
N THR A 128 1.16 -14.09 -14.58
CA THR A 128 0.90 -13.49 -15.87
C THR A 128 1.61 -12.14 -15.91
N SER A 129 2.66 -12.01 -16.73
CA SER A 129 3.49 -10.79 -16.87
C SER A 129 2.77 -9.61 -17.56
N ARG A 130 1.44 -9.67 -17.72
CA ARG A 130 0.71 -8.64 -18.46
C ARG A 130 0.60 -7.36 -17.63
N PRO A 131 0.96 -6.19 -18.19
CA PRO A 131 0.73 -4.91 -17.53
C PRO A 131 -0.75 -4.73 -17.19
N HIS A 132 -1.04 -3.91 -16.18
CA HIS A 132 -2.40 -3.39 -15.97
C HIS A 132 -2.79 -2.50 -17.15
N SER A 133 -4.05 -2.59 -17.60
CA SER A 133 -4.54 -1.71 -18.66
C SER A 133 -4.66 -0.28 -18.11
N THR A 134 -4.34 0.72 -18.95
CA THR A 134 -4.44 2.13 -18.56
C THR A 134 -5.85 2.50 -18.08
N PRO A 135 -6.96 2.11 -18.76
CA PRO A 135 -8.31 2.44 -18.31
C PRO A 135 -8.64 1.88 -16.91
N PHE A 136 -8.16 0.68 -16.60
CA PHE A 136 -8.33 0.09 -15.28
C PHE A 136 -7.60 0.89 -14.19
N LEU A 137 -6.33 1.26 -14.42
CA LEU A 137 -5.56 2.08 -13.47
C LEU A 137 -6.16 3.47 -13.31
N THR A 138 -6.62 4.08 -14.40
CA THR A 138 -7.26 5.40 -14.36
C THR A 138 -8.57 5.35 -13.57
N GLY A 139 -9.45 4.38 -13.85
CA GLY A 139 -10.70 4.22 -13.09
C GLY A 139 -10.45 3.95 -11.61
N LEU A 140 -9.48 3.09 -11.29
CA LEU A 140 -9.08 2.82 -9.91
C LEU A 140 -8.53 4.07 -9.22
N GLY A 141 -7.74 4.88 -9.93
CA GLY A 141 -7.21 6.15 -9.43
C GLY A 141 -8.33 7.13 -9.11
N ILE A 142 -9.28 7.33 -10.02
CA ILE A 142 -10.42 8.24 -9.84
C ILE A 142 -11.26 7.85 -8.61
N VAL A 143 -11.65 6.57 -8.52
CA VAL A 143 -12.45 6.10 -7.39
C VAL A 143 -11.65 6.17 -6.09
N GLY A 144 -10.39 5.73 -6.14
CA GLY A 144 -9.49 5.75 -5.00
C GLY A 144 -9.29 7.15 -4.44
N GLY A 145 -8.88 8.11 -5.28
CA GLY A 145 -8.58 9.48 -4.84
C GLY A 145 -9.81 10.25 -4.35
N PHE A 146 -10.96 10.12 -5.03
CA PHE A 146 -12.19 10.76 -4.57
C PHE A 146 -12.61 10.26 -3.17
N VAL A 147 -12.63 8.93 -2.99
CA VAL A 147 -12.99 8.32 -1.69
C VAL A 147 -11.90 8.59 -0.65
N ASP A 148 -10.65 8.77 -1.06
CA ASP A 148 -9.55 9.12 -0.17
C ASP A 148 -9.80 10.45 0.54
N ALA A 149 -10.00 11.51 -0.24
CA ALA A 149 -10.23 12.85 0.30
C ALA A 149 -11.58 12.97 1.04
N SER A 150 -12.66 12.41 0.49
CA SER A 150 -14.00 12.51 1.08
C SER A 150 -14.22 11.61 2.30
N GLY A 151 -13.54 10.45 2.33
CA GLY A 151 -13.59 9.47 3.42
C GLY A 151 -12.48 9.63 4.46
N GLY A 152 -11.44 10.42 4.16
CA GLY A 152 -10.28 10.59 5.03
C GLY A 152 -9.34 9.38 5.06
N GLY A 153 -9.13 8.66 3.94
CA GLY A 153 -8.17 7.54 3.90
C GLY A 153 -8.54 6.30 3.07
N GLY A 154 -9.35 6.47 2.04
CA GLY A 154 -9.78 5.42 1.11
C GLY A 154 -8.72 4.90 0.13
N TRP A 155 -7.58 5.59 -0.05
CA TRP A 155 -6.61 5.25 -1.09
C TRP A 155 -6.13 3.81 -1.00
N GLY A 156 -5.51 3.41 0.11
CA GLY A 156 -4.97 2.06 0.29
C GLY A 156 -6.02 0.94 0.25
N PRO A 157 -7.14 1.03 1.01
CA PRO A 157 -8.18 0.01 0.97
C PRO A 157 -8.84 -0.17 -0.41
N ILE A 158 -8.80 0.84 -1.29
CA ILE A 158 -9.30 0.71 -2.67
C ILE A 158 -8.17 0.24 -3.60
N SER A 159 -7.09 1.00 -3.71
CA SER A 159 -6.06 0.80 -4.73
C SER A 159 -5.18 -0.42 -4.43
N THR A 160 -4.53 -0.48 -3.26
CA THR A 160 -3.71 -1.62 -2.85
C THR A 160 -4.52 -2.90 -2.76
N SER A 161 -5.76 -2.83 -2.25
CA SER A 161 -6.65 -3.99 -2.23
C SER A 161 -6.94 -4.55 -3.61
N THR A 162 -7.33 -3.68 -4.53
CA THR A 162 -7.69 -4.10 -5.87
C THR A 162 -6.47 -4.65 -6.61
N LEU A 163 -5.33 -3.97 -6.53
CA LEU A 163 -4.10 -4.44 -7.20
C LEU A 163 -3.58 -5.76 -6.61
N MET A 164 -3.65 -5.94 -5.29
CA MET A 164 -3.30 -7.23 -4.67
C MET A 164 -4.27 -8.34 -5.07
N ALA A 165 -5.57 -8.05 -5.23
CA ALA A 165 -6.56 -9.04 -5.64
C ALA A 165 -6.35 -9.47 -7.10
N VAL A 166 -5.96 -8.54 -7.98
CA VAL A 166 -5.64 -8.82 -9.39
C VAL A 166 -4.34 -9.64 -9.52
N GLY A 167 -3.41 -9.53 -8.55
CA GLY A 167 -2.32 -10.50 -8.37
C GLY A 167 -1.24 -10.53 -9.46
N ARG A 168 -1.13 -9.47 -10.28
CA ARG A 168 -0.17 -9.40 -11.40
C ARG A 168 1.26 -9.03 -10.99
N GLU A 169 1.46 -8.51 -9.78
CA GLU A 169 2.76 -8.09 -9.26
C GLU A 169 3.03 -8.64 -7.84
N GLN A 170 4.31 -8.62 -7.43
CA GLN A 170 4.69 -9.00 -6.07
C GLN A 170 4.08 -8.01 -5.06
N PRO A 171 3.59 -8.47 -3.88
CA PRO A 171 2.96 -7.60 -2.89
C PRO A 171 3.80 -6.38 -2.50
N ARG A 172 5.12 -6.55 -2.30
CA ARG A 172 6.01 -5.43 -1.99
C ARG A 172 6.05 -4.35 -3.08
N ARG A 173 5.92 -4.77 -4.35
CA ARG A 173 5.96 -3.87 -5.51
C ARG A 173 4.63 -3.16 -5.70
N ILE A 174 3.52 -3.84 -5.41
CA ILE A 174 2.18 -3.24 -5.36
C ILE A 174 2.16 -2.14 -4.28
N VAL A 175 2.54 -2.48 -3.05
CA VAL A 175 2.54 -1.51 -1.94
C VAL A 175 3.46 -0.33 -2.23
N GLY A 176 4.71 -0.58 -2.65
CA GLY A 176 5.64 0.52 -2.93
C GLY A 176 5.17 1.43 -4.06
N THR A 177 4.58 0.87 -5.12
CA THR A 177 4.00 1.64 -6.23
C THR A 177 2.79 2.46 -5.79
N VAL A 178 1.88 1.87 -5.02
CA VAL A 178 0.66 2.55 -4.57
C VAL A 178 0.98 3.66 -3.57
N ASN A 179 1.86 3.41 -2.60
CA ASN A 179 2.27 4.43 -1.62
C ASN A 179 3.05 5.57 -2.32
N THR A 180 3.87 5.25 -3.32
CA THR A 180 4.51 6.31 -4.14
C THR A 180 3.48 7.13 -4.94
N ALA A 181 2.43 6.49 -5.46
CA ALA A 181 1.34 7.20 -6.14
C ALA A 181 0.49 8.04 -5.19
N GLU A 182 0.38 7.63 -3.93
CA GLU A 182 -0.33 8.34 -2.87
C GLU A 182 0.20 9.74 -2.63
N PHE A 183 1.50 9.98 -2.85
CA PHE A 183 2.06 11.34 -2.83
C PHE A 183 1.34 12.29 -3.81
N LEU A 184 1.03 11.82 -5.03
CA LEU A 184 0.29 12.63 -6.00
C LEU A 184 -1.15 12.87 -5.54
N VAL A 185 -1.78 11.85 -4.96
CA VAL A 185 -3.16 11.88 -4.48
C VAL A 185 -3.31 12.85 -3.32
N THR A 186 -2.44 12.73 -2.33
CA THR A 186 -2.39 13.59 -1.14
C THR A 186 -2.00 15.01 -1.48
N PHE A 187 -1.16 15.22 -2.50
CA PHE A 187 -0.93 16.55 -3.07
C PHE A 187 -2.21 17.16 -3.64
N GLY A 188 -2.96 16.39 -4.44
CA GLY A 188 -4.26 16.82 -4.98
C GLY A 188 -5.29 17.12 -3.88
N ALA A 189 -5.43 16.23 -2.90
CA ALA A 189 -6.32 16.41 -1.75
C ALA A 189 -5.95 17.65 -0.93
N THR A 190 -4.66 17.80 -0.59
CA THR A 190 -4.14 18.94 0.19
C THR A 190 -4.39 20.25 -0.55
N ALA A 191 -4.18 20.30 -1.87
CA ALA A 191 -4.51 21.48 -2.67
C ALA A 191 -6.01 21.83 -2.58
N GLY A 192 -6.91 20.84 -2.66
CA GLY A 192 -8.35 21.06 -2.51
C GLY A 192 -8.73 21.55 -1.11
N PHE A 193 -8.13 20.99 -0.06
CA PHE A 193 -8.37 21.43 1.32
C PHE A 193 -7.75 22.79 1.63
N ILE A 194 -6.63 23.18 1.01
CA ILE A 194 -6.10 24.54 1.14
C ILE A 194 -7.12 25.56 0.60
N VAL A 195 -7.75 25.27 -0.53
CA VAL A 195 -8.76 26.17 -1.12
C VAL A 195 -9.98 26.31 -0.20
N GLY A 196 -10.48 25.21 0.37
CA GLY A 196 -11.71 25.21 1.17
C GLY A 196 -11.54 25.47 2.67
N LEU A 197 -10.41 25.08 3.25
CA LEU A 197 -10.22 24.89 4.70
C LEU A 197 -8.84 25.37 5.21
N TRP A 198 -8.21 26.34 4.54
CA TRP A 198 -6.91 26.89 4.97
C TRP A 198 -6.84 27.24 6.47
N GLN A 199 -7.86 27.94 6.98
CA GLN A 199 -7.89 28.38 8.38
C GLN A 199 -7.97 27.20 9.36
N GLU A 200 -8.71 26.14 8.99
CA GLU A 200 -8.80 24.91 9.78
C GLU A 200 -7.46 24.17 9.83
N ILE A 201 -6.74 24.13 8.70
CA ILE A 201 -5.39 23.52 8.64
C ILE A 201 -4.44 24.28 9.57
N VAL A 202 -4.42 25.62 9.49
CA VAL A 202 -3.55 26.46 10.32
C VAL A 202 -3.90 26.34 11.80
N ALA A 203 -5.19 26.35 12.15
CA ALA A 203 -5.66 26.17 13.52
C ALA A 203 -5.25 24.81 14.11
N ASN A 204 -5.14 23.78 13.27
CA ASN A 204 -4.75 22.42 13.66
C ASN A 204 -3.31 22.06 13.28
N ALA A 205 -2.44 23.05 13.00
CA ALA A 205 -1.07 22.82 12.54
C ALA A 205 -0.25 21.94 13.50
N ALA A 206 -0.51 22.03 14.81
CA ALA A 206 0.16 21.17 15.79
C ALA A 206 -0.18 19.68 15.60
N ALA A 207 -1.43 19.35 15.25
CA ALA A 207 -1.84 17.99 14.93
C ALA A 207 -1.22 17.52 13.61
N VAL A 208 -1.18 18.39 12.60
CA VAL A 208 -0.51 18.13 11.31
C VAL A 208 0.95 17.76 11.54
N VAL A 209 1.69 18.62 12.23
CA VAL A 209 3.12 18.42 12.51
C VAL A 209 3.36 17.17 13.36
N ALA A 210 2.52 16.90 14.35
CA ALA A 210 2.65 15.70 15.18
C ALA A 210 2.48 14.42 14.34
N LEU A 211 1.42 14.31 13.53
CA LEU A 211 1.20 13.18 12.63
C LEU A 211 2.36 13.03 11.62
N LEU A 212 2.77 14.14 11.02
CA LEU A 212 3.86 14.21 10.06
C LEU A 212 5.17 13.67 10.65
N ILE A 213 5.59 14.16 11.82
CA ILE A 213 6.83 13.73 12.48
C ILE A 213 6.77 12.22 12.77
N GLY A 214 5.68 11.76 13.37
CA GLY A 214 5.49 10.34 13.69
C GLY A 214 5.59 9.45 12.44
N GLY A 215 4.91 9.84 11.37
CA GLY A 215 4.93 9.12 10.12
C GLY A 215 6.30 9.16 9.42
N MET A 216 6.93 10.32 9.29
CA MET A 216 8.22 10.45 8.61
C MET A 216 9.32 9.58 9.24
N ILE A 217 9.34 9.48 10.58
CA ILE A 217 10.30 8.63 11.29
C ILE A 217 10.10 7.14 10.93
N THR A 218 8.86 6.72 10.76
CA THR A 218 8.51 5.30 10.58
C THR A 218 8.37 4.87 9.12
N ALA A 219 8.19 5.79 8.17
CA ALA A 219 8.07 5.48 6.75
C ALA A 219 9.24 4.63 6.19
N PRO A 220 10.52 4.93 6.47
CA PRO A 220 11.64 4.09 6.00
C PRO A 220 11.62 2.69 6.62
N ILE A 221 11.24 2.61 7.91
CA ILE A 221 11.14 1.36 8.66
C ILE A 221 10.03 0.50 8.06
N ALA A 222 8.88 1.09 7.75
CA ALA A 222 7.74 0.42 7.15
C ALA A 222 8.08 -0.18 5.78
N ALA A 223 8.74 0.60 4.92
CA ALA A 223 9.16 0.17 3.59
C ALA A 223 10.15 -1.01 3.63
N TRP A 224 10.99 -1.09 4.66
CA TRP A 224 11.86 -2.24 4.91
C TRP A 224 11.09 -3.45 5.49
N LEU A 225 10.17 -3.20 6.44
CA LEU A 225 9.48 -4.24 7.21
C LEU A 225 8.39 -4.98 6.42
N ILE A 226 7.97 -4.48 5.25
CA ILE A 226 6.93 -5.08 4.39
C ILE A 226 7.06 -6.60 4.16
N SER A 227 8.28 -7.12 4.11
CA SER A 227 8.54 -8.55 3.90
C SER A 227 8.40 -9.42 5.16
N ARG A 228 8.28 -8.79 6.34
CA ARG A 228 8.30 -9.43 7.67
C ARG A 228 6.96 -9.35 8.40
N ILE A 229 6.09 -8.42 8.02
CA ILE A 229 4.78 -8.23 8.68
C ILE A 229 3.81 -9.34 8.26
N ASN A 230 3.01 -9.82 9.20
CA ASN A 230 1.85 -10.66 8.90
C ASN A 230 0.66 -9.76 8.53
N PRO A 231 0.30 -9.64 7.24
CA PRO A 231 -0.71 -8.68 6.82
C PRO A 231 -2.11 -9.06 7.30
N THR A 232 -2.36 -10.36 7.53
CA THR A 232 -3.63 -10.87 8.04
C THR A 232 -3.92 -10.34 9.44
N LEU A 233 -2.93 -10.37 10.33
CA LEU A 233 -3.11 -9.88 11.70
C LEU A 233 -3.26 -8.37 11.73
N LEU A 234 -2.40 -7.64 11.02
CA LEU A 234 -2.41 -6.19 11.07
C LEU A 234 -3.64 -5.61 10.36
N GLY A 235 -3.99 -6.11 9.17
CA GLY A 235 -5.20 -5.70 8.46
C GLY A 235 -6.49 -6.08 9.18
N GLY A 236 -6.53 -7.25 9.82
CA GLY A 236 -7.66 -7.68 10.65
C GLY A 236 -7.84 -6.79 11.89
N PHE A 237 -6.75 -6.47 12.58
CA PHE A 237 -6.76 -5.55 13.73
C PHE A 237 -7.23 -4.14 13.36
N VAL A 238 -6.62 -3.55 12.33
CA VAL A 238 -6.95 -2.21 11.85
C VAL A 238 -8.40 -2.14 11.37
N GLY A 239 -8.81 -3.10 10.53
CA GLY A 239 -10.19 -3.18 10.04
C GLY A 239 -11.20 -3.30 11.17
N THR A 240 -10.99 -4.22 12.13
CA THR A 240 -11.89 -4.43 13.27
C THR A 240 -12.01 -3.17 14.13
N THR A 241 -10.88 -2.49 14.36
CA THR A 241 -10.83 -1.24 15.13
C THR A 241 -11.62 -0.14 14.43
N ILE A 242 -11.41 0.06 13.12
CA ILE A 242 -12.13 1.07 12.33
C ILE A 242 -13.64 0.81 12.36
N VAL A 243 -14.08 -0.44 12.14
CA VAL A 243 -15.50 -0.80 12.18
C VAL A 243 -16.09 -0.46 13.55
N THR A 244 -15.46 -0.95 14.62
CA THR A 244 -15.96 -0.77 15.98
C THR A 244 -16.07 0.70 16.38
N LEU A 245 -15.12 1.53 15.97
CA LEU A 245 -15.07 2.96 16.31
C LEU A 245 -16.00 3.83 15.46
N ASN A 246 -16.31 3.43 14.23
CA ASN A 246 -17.15 4.23 13.33
C ASN A 246 -18.63 3.84 13.33
N VAL A 247 -19.01 2.65 13.83
CA VAL A 247 -20.43 2.22 13.95
C VAL A 247 -21.31 3.27 14.64
N PRO A 248 -20.95 3.86 15.81
CA PRO A 248 -21.80 4.84 16.48
C PRO A 248 -22.01 6.10 15.64
N LYS A 249 -20.98 6.58 14.94
CA LYS A 249 -21.07 7.80 14.13
C LYS A 249 -21.80 7.58 12.81
N ALA A 250 -21.68 6.38 12.24
CA ALA A 250 -22.35 6.01 11.00
C ALA A 250 -23.85 5.72 11.19
N LEU A 251 -24.22 5.06 12.30
CA LEU A 251 -25.57 4.51 12.50
C LEU A 251 -26.31 5.07 13.73
N GLY A 252 -25.65 5.85 14.59
CA GLY A 252 -26.24 6.32 15.85
C GLY A 252 -27.38 7.32 15.69
N TRP A 253 -27.51 7.94 14.52
CA TRP A 253 -28.66 8.78 14.18
C TRP A 253 -29.93 7.96 13.87
N ALA A 254 -29.78 6.67 13.51
CA ALA A 254 -30.87 5.81 13.09
C ALA A 254 -31.24 4.73 14.13
N LEU A 255 -30.31 4.36 15.02
CA LEU A 255 -30.46 3.21 15.92
C LEU A 255 -30.35 3.60 17.41
N PRO A 256 -31.12 2.93 18.31
CA PRO A 256 -30.98 3.12 19.74
C PRO A 256 -29.59 2.75 20.28
N HIS A 257 -29.15 3.40 21.36
CA HIS A 257 -27.84 3.18 21.96
C HIS A 257 -27.55 1.70 22.30
N GLY A 258 -28.54 0.96 22.80
CA GLY A 258 -28.38 -0.48 23.10
C GLY A 258 -28.04 -1.31 21.87
N VAL A 259 -28.63 -0.99 20.71
CA VAL A 259 -28.35 -1.67 19.44
C VAL A 259 -26.95 -1.33 18.94
N ILE A 260 -26.54 -0.05 19.05
CA ILE A 260 -25.19 0.39 18.68
C ILE A 260 -24.12 -0.34 19.48
N VAL A 261 -24.27 -0.44 20.80
CA VAL A 261 -23.34 -1.20 21.65
C VAL A 261 -23.30 -2.67 21.26
N GLY A 262 -24.47 -3.27 21.00
CA GLY A 262 -24.56 -4.65 20.48
C GLY A 262 -23.81 -4.84 19.17
N LEU A 263 -23.94 -3.91 18.22
CA LEU A 263 -23.21 -3.93 16.94
C LEU A 263 -21.70 -3.76 17.13
N GLN A 264 -21.26 -2.91 18.07
CA GLN A 264 -19.83 -2.77 18.38
C GLN A 264 -19.24 -4.05 18.98
N ILE A 265 -19.92 -4.67 19.93
CA ILE A 265 -19.50 -5.95 20.52
C ILE A 265 -19.46 -7.03 19.43
N ALA A 266 -20.50 -7.13 18.60
CA ALA A 266 -20.56 -8.08 17.50
C ALA A 266 -19.41 -7.85 16.50
N ALA A 267 -19.13 -6.60 16.11
CA ALA A 267 -18.03 -6.25 15.22
C ALA A 267 -16.68 -6.65 15.80
N LEU A 268 -16.44 -6.39 17.10
CA LEU A 268 -15.21 -6.77 17.79
C LEU A 268 -15.03 -8.29 17.83
N VAL A 269 -16.06 -9.02 18.26
CA VAL A 269 -16.02 -10.50 18.36
C VAL A 269 -15.83 -11.13 16.99
N LEU A 270 -16.61 -10.71 15.99
CA LEU A 270 -16.52 -11.24 14.62
C LEU A 270 -15.16 -10.90 14.00
N GLY A 271 -14.70 -9.66 14.12
CA GLY A 271 -13.41 -9.22 13.56
C GLY A 271 -12.22 -9.97 14.16
N VAL A 272 -12.18 -10.13 15.48
CA VAL A 272 -11.14 -10.92 16.17
C VAL A 272 -11.21 -12.39 15.75
N THR A 273 -12.42 -12.97 15.72
CA THR A 273 -12.61 -14.38 15.34
C THR A 273 -12.15 -14.64 13.91
N LEU A 274 -12.56 -13.80 12.95
CA LEU A 274 -12.15 -13.90 11.54
C LEU A 274 -10.64 -13.73 11.39
N THR A 275 -10.03 -12.79 12.12
CA THR A 275 -8.58 -12.55 12.08
C THR A 275 -7.79 -13.75 12.61
N VAL A 276 -8.20 -14.31 13.75
CA VAL A 276 -7.57 -15.51 14.34
C VAL A 276 -7.75 -16.72 13.43
N TRP A 277 -8.96 -16.91 12.90
CA TRP A 277 -9.28 -18.01 11.97
C TRP A 277 -8.44 -17.92 10.69
N ALA A 278 -8.38 -16.75 10.05
CA ALA A 278 -7.61 -16.54 8.83
C ALA A 278 -6.11 -16.74 9.05
N ASN A 279 -5.58 -16.25 10.18
CA ASN A 279 -4.18 -16.47 10.54
C ASN A 279 -3.86 -17.95 10.76
N ARG A 280 -4.73 -18.70 11.44
CA ARG A 280 -4.58 -20.16 11.62
C ARG A 280 -4.64 -20.89 10.29
N ARG A 281 -5.57 -20.52 9.40
CA ARG A 281 -5.74 -21.13 8.08
C ARG A 281 -4.53 -20.88 7.18
N ARG A 282 -3.98 -19.66 7.21
CA ARG A 282 -2.75 -19.31 6.50
C ARG A 282 -1.55 -20.14 6.96
N LYS A 283 -1.34 -20.27 8.28
CA LYS A 283 -0.27 -21.12 8.84
C LYS A 283 -0.40 -22.59 8.45
N ARG A 284 -1.63 -23.11 8.28
CA ARG A 284 -1.87 -24.47 7.78
C ARG A 284 -1.46 -24.61 6.32
N HIS A 285 -1.88 -23.70 5.45
CA HIS A 285 -1.46 -23.72 4.04
C HIS A 285 0.05 -23.57 3.86
N GLU A 286 0.71 -22.69 4.62
CA GLU A 286 2.18 -22.55 4.57
C GLU A 286 2.90 -23.83 5.00
N ARG A 287 2.31 -24.63 5.91
CA ARG A 287 2.85 -25.95 6.30
C ARG A 287 2.62 -27.02 5.23
N GLU A 288 1.44 -27.04 4.62
CA GLU A 288 1.09 -27.98 3.55
C GLU A 288 1.97 -27.76 2.31
N GLU A 289 2.18 -26.52 1.88
CA GLU A 289 3.07 -26.20 0.75
C GLU A 289 4.53 -26.58 1.03
N ASN A 290 5.02 -26.37 2.26
CA ASN A 290 6.37 -26.79 2.66
C ASN A 290 6.53 -28.32 2.69
N TYR A 291 5.47 -29.05 3.05
CA TYR A 291 5.45 -30.51 3.08
C TYR A 291 5.45 -31.10 1.67
N GLU A 292 4.62 -30.56 0.77
CA GLU A 292 4.59 -30.97 -0.65
C GLU A 292 5.94 -30.68 -1.34
N GLY A 293 6.54 -29.51 -1.11
CA GLY A 293 7.82 -29.12 -1.72
C GLY A 293 9.02 -29.99 -1.29
N HIS A 294 9.01 -30.54 -0.07
CA HIS A 294 10.05 -31.47 0.39
C HIS A 294 9.92 -32.87 -0.23
N HIS A 295 8.70 -33.32 -0.54
CA HIS A 295 8.47 -34.64 -1.13
C HIS A 295 8.52 -34.66 -2.66
N SER A 296 8.41 -33.51 -3.33
CA SER A 296 8.48 -33.40 -4.79
C SER A 296 9.88 -33.07 -5.35
N SER A 297 10.95 -33.30 -4.60
CA SER A 297 12.34 -33.15 -5.07
C SER A 297 12.91 -34.52 -5.49
N PRO A 298 12.82 -34.95 -6.76
CA PRO A 298 13.51 -36.16 -7.19
C PRO A 298 15.00 -35.86 -7.37
N THR A 299 15.79 -36.61 -6.63
CA THR A 299 17.18 -37.01 -6.89
C THR A 299 17.61 -36.81 -8.36
N ARG A 300 18.27 -35.69 -8.67
CA ARG A 300 19.27 -35.65 -9.75
C ARG A 300 20.63 -36.07 -9.19
N GLY A 301 20.67 -37.30 -8.68
CA GLY A 301 21.89 -38.03 -8.36
C GLY A 301 22.02 -39.15 -9.39
N GLY A 302 22.71 -38.88 -10.49
CA GLY A 302 22.89 -39.83 -11.58
C GLY A 302 24.24 -39.61 -12.25
N SER A 303 25.27 -40.21 -11.64
CA SER A 303 26.48 -40.75 -12.27
C SER A 303 26.78 -40.27 -13.69
N ARG A 304 27.73 -39.33 -13.82
CA ARG A 304 28.50 -39.18 -15.07
C ARG A 304 29.73 -40.07 -14.95
N VAL A 305 29.63 -41.24 -15.55
CA VAL A 305 30.73 -42.19 -15.78
C VAL A 305 31.90 -41.43 -16.41
N VAL A 306 33.04 -41.46 -15.73
CA VAL A 306 34.35 -41.06 -16.27
C VAL A 306 34.71 -42.12 -17.31
N SER A 307 34.68 -41.75 -18.60
CA SER A 307 35.28 -42.56 -19.65
C SER A 307 36.68 -42.05 -19.90
N SER A 308 37.66 -42.70 -19.29
CA SER A 308 39.07 -42.61 -19.65
C SER A 308 39.31 -43.42 -20.92
N THR A 309 39.70 -42.76 -22.00
CA THR A 309 40.30 -43.43 -23.17
C THR A 309 41.30 -42.47 -23.81
N GLU A 310 42.57 -42.66 -23.49
CA GLU A 310 43.65 -42.53 -24.47
C GLU A 310 43.74 -43.86 -25.24
N PRO A 311 44.20 -43.83 -26.50
CA PRO A 311 45.56 -44.31 -26.72
C PRO A 311 46.39 -43.49 -27.73
N ASN A 312 47.70 -43.58 -27.51
CA ASN A 312 48.83 -43.16 -28.34
C ASN A 312 48.73 -43.48 -29.84
N GLY A 313 49.28 -42.57 -30.67
CA GLY A 313 50.34 -42.95 -31.63
C GLY A 313 50.13 -42.67 -33.12
N SER A 314 51.02 -41.80 -33.66
CA SER A 314 51.76 -41.94 -34.93
C SER A 314 51.28 -41.27 -36.24
N ALA A 315 52.08 -40.26 -36.62
CA ALA A 315 52.68 -39.99 -37.95
C ALA A 315 52.03 -39.00 -38.96
N ALA A 316 52.69 -37.82 -39.03
CA ALA A 316 53.32 -37.18 -40.20
C ALA A 316 52.51 -36.87 -41.48
N SER A 317 52.53 -35.59 -41.91
CA SER A 317 53.28 -35.14 -43.10
C SER A 317 53.06 -33.63 -43.38
N SER A 318 54.17 -32.88 -43.57
CA SER A 318 54.44 -31.79 -44.56
C SER A 318 53.34 -30.79 -44.94
N ALA A 319 53.56 -29.52 -45.26
CA ALA A 319 54.68 -28.59 -45.37
C ALA A 319 54.06 -27.26 -45.87
N ASP A 320 54.87 -26.20 -45.95
CA ASP A 320 54.68 -25.02 -46.80
C ASP A 320 53.57 -24.01 -46.39
N THR A 321 53.73 -22.69 -46.47
CA THR A 321 54.83 -21.83 -46.93
C THR A 321 54.67 -20.45 -46.25
N ALA A 322 55.72 -19.65 -46.37
CA ALA A 322 55.89 -18.35 -45.77
C ALA A 322 55.09 -17.20 -46.42
N GLU A 323 55.10 -16.08 -45.70
CA GLU A 323 55.46 -14.74 -46.19
C GLU A 323 54.37 -13.71 -46.53
N THR A 324 54.74 -12.47 -46.18
CA THR A 324 54.21 -11.14 -46.53
C THR A 324 53.03 -10.62 -45.70
N ALA A 325 52.93 -9.34 -45.36
CA ALA A 325 53.85 -8.22 -45.13
C ALA A 325 52.99 -7.07 -44.55
N ARG A 326 53.64 -6.11 -43.90
CA ARG A 326 53.07 -4.94 -43.21
C ARG A 326 52.50 -3.86 -44.14
N VAL A 327 51.95 -2.84 -43.47
CA VAL A 327 51.74 -1.41 -43.86
C VAL A 327 50.38 -1.17 -44.51
N GLY A 328 49.49 -0.27 -44.07
CA GLY A 328 49.58 0.91 -43.21
C GLY A 328 49.00 2.10 -43.98
N ALA A 329 47.92 2.74 -43.52
CA ALA A 329 47.55 4.11 -43.91
C ALA A 329 46.42 4.66 -43.03
N SER A 330 46.77 5.70 -42.29
CA SER A 330 45.87 6.70 -41.73
C SER A 330 45.55 7.72 -42.84
N ALA A 331 44.32 8.21 -42.94
CA ALA A 331 44.04 9.53 -43.47
C ALA A 331 42.73 10.09 -42.89
N ALA A 332 42.87 11.27 -42.29
CA ALA A 332 41.80 12.18 -41.93
C ALA A 332 41.22 12.86 -43.18
N GLY A 333 39.99 13.36 -43.08
CA GLY A 333 39.36 14.22 -44.07
C GLY A 333 38.01 14.76 -43.58
N SER A 334 37.99 16.06 -43.37
CA SER A 334 36.87 17.00 -43.16
C SER A 334 35.51 16.65 -43.76
N ASP A 335 34.45 16.84 -42.97
CA ASP A 335 33.45 17.93 -43.11
C ASP A 335 32.65 18.10 -41.80
#